data_AF-A0A0G0MG50-F1
#
_entry.id   AF-A0A0G0MG50-F1
#
_cell.length_a   1.000
_cell.length_b   1.000
_cell.length_c   1.000
_cell.angle_alpha   90.00
_cell.angle_beta   90.00
_cell.angle_gamma   90.00
#
_symmetry.space_group_name_H-M   'P 1'
#
loop_
_entity.id
_entity.type
_entity.pdbx_description
1 polymer ?
#
loop_
_entity_poly.entity_id
_entity_poly.type
_entity_poly.pdbx_seq_one_letter_code
_entity_poly.pdbx_strand_id
1 'polypeptide(L)' 'MSKEENNLKKLARTNLATNFVKKCKGEWNHDEWLKFCDSIKEKGYSPIDLDQVGLLLENKKAEYCAKQTCACSN' A
#
# COMPACT_ATOMS: atom_id res chain seq x y z
N MET A 1 -8.22 15.78 -12.94
CA MET A 1 -7.69 14.58 -12.26
C MET A 1 -7.64 13.46 -13.25
N SER A 2 -6.47 12.83 -13.42
CA SER A 2 -6.32 11.66 -14.29
C SER A 2 -6.99 10.43 -13.67
N LYS A 3 -7.28 9.43 -14.50
CA LYS A 3 -7.94 8.20 -14.07
C LYS A 3 -7.08 7.44 -13.05
N GLU A 4 -5.75 7.50 -13.20
CA GLU A 4 -4.78 6.92 -12.25
C GLU A 4 -4.88 7.55 -10.86
N GLU A 5 -4.97 8.87 -10.78
CA GLU A 5 -5.04 9.58 -9.50
C GLU A 5 -6.34 9.26 -8.75
N ASN A 6 -7.45 9.12 -9.47
CA ASN A 6 -8.73 8.76 -8.86
C ASN A 6 -8.72 7.32 -8.33
N ASN A 7 -8.12 6.39 -9.09
CA ASN A 7 -7.93 5.01 -8.66
C ASN A 7 -6.99 4.91 -7.46
N LEU A 8 -5.90 5.68 -7.45
CA LEU A 8 -4.98 5.79 -6.31
C LEU A 8 -5.68 6.32 -5.06
N LYS A 9 -6.46 7.40 -5.18
CA LYS A 9 -7.26 7.95 -4.06
C LYS A 9 -8.27 6.94 -3.54
N LYS A 10 -8.92 6.18 -4.42
CA LYS A 10 -9.80 5.07 -4.02
C LYS A 10 -9.02 3.99 -3.27
N LEU A 11 -7.86 3.56 -3.78
CA LEU A 11 -7.01 2.55 -3.13
C LEU A 11 -6.56 3.04 -1.75
N ALA A 12 -6.11 4.29 -1.63
CA ALA A 12 -5.66 4.88 -0.37
C ALA A 12 -6.77 5.00 0.68
N ARG A 13 -8.02 5.20 0.25
CA ARG A 13 -9.21 5.17 1.13
C ARG A 13 -9.59 3.76 1.58
N THR A 14 -9.19 2.73 0.83
CA THR A 14 -9.44 1.35 1.19
C THR A 14 -8.38 0.80 2.14
N ASN A 15 -8.75 -0.22 2.90
CA ASN A 15 -7.80 -0.94 3.75
C ASN A 15 -6.87 -1.90 2.99
N LEU A 16 -6.89 -1.94 1.65
CA LEU A 16 -6.04 -2.87 0.86
C LEU A 16 -4.55 -2.63 1.10
N ALA A 17 -4.09 -1.38 0.98
CA ALA A 17 -2.70 -1.01 1.22
C ALA A 17 -2.27 -1.31 2.67
N THR A 18 -3.08 -0.90 3.64
CA THR A 18 -2.81 -1.14 5.06
C THR A 18 -2.81 -2.63 5.40
N ASN A 19 -3.73 -3.42 4.83
CA ASN A 19 -3.82 -4.86 5.08
C ASN A 19 -2.65 -5.61 4.45
N PHE A 20 -2.19 -5.18 3.27
CA PHE A 20 -0.98 -5.69 2.64
C PHE A 20 0.25 -5.45 3.52
N VAL A 21 0.47 -4.19 3.96
CA VAL A 21 1.56 -3.84 4.87
C VAL A 21 1.50 -4.68 6.15
N LYS A 22 0.33 -4.84 6.77
CA LYS A 22 0.16 -5.67 7.97
C LYS A 22 0.45 -7.15 7.72
N LYS A 23 0.00 -7.69 6.59
CA LYS A 23 0.23 -9.10 6.21
C LYS A 23 1.72 -9.38 6.04
N CYS A 24 2.42 -8.46 5.38
CA CYS A 24 3.86 -8.50 5.17
C CYS A 24 4.65 -7.97 6.38
N LYS A 25 3.98 -7.56 7.48
CA LYS A 25 4.60 -6.92 8.66
C LYS A 25 5.52 -5.73 8.35
N GLY A 26 5.24 -5.00 7.27
CA GLY A 26 6.07 -3.88 6.81
C GLY A 26 7.29 -4.29 5.98
N GLU A 27 7.44 -5.57 5.65
CA GLU A 27 8.53 -6.11 4.86
C GLU A 27 7.98 -7.00 3.75
N TRP A 28 8.05 -6.54 2.50
CA TRP A 28 7.62 -7.31 1.34
C TRP A 28 8.75 -7.38 0.32
N ASN A 29 8.83 -8.51 -0.37
CA ASN A 29 9.76 -8.69 -1.48
C ASN A 29 9.15 -8.23 -2.80
N HIS A 30 9.97 -8.21 -3.86
CA HIS A 30 9.51 -7.86 -5.21
C HIS A 30 8.36 -8.76 -5.70
N ASP A 31 8.37 -10.05 -5.37
CA ASP A 31 7.30 -10.98 -5.75
C ASP A 31 5.96 -10.63 -5.10
N GLU A 32 5.96 -10.28 -3.80
CA GLU A 32 4.74 -9.85 -3.10
C GLU A 32 4.23 -8.51 -3.63
N TRP A 33 5.13 -7.60 -4.00
CA TRP A 33 4.79 -6.35 -4.66
C TRP A 33 4.08 -6.60 -6.00
N LEU A 34 4.62 -7.50 -6.84
CA LEU A 34 3.99 -7.85 -8.12
C LEU A 34 2.61 -8.48 -7.92
N LYS A 35 2.47 -9.41 -6.98
CA LYS A 35 1.16 -10.02 -6.63
C LYS A 35 0.14 -8.98 -6.16
N PHE A 36 0.58 -7.99 -5.37
CA PHE A 36 -0.29 -6.90 -4.95
C PHE A 36 -0.73 -6.03 -6.13
N CYS A 37 0.21 -5.67 -7.01
CA CYS A 37 -0.06 -4.90 -8.23
C CYS A 37 -1.03 -5.63 -9.17
N ASP A 38 -0.89 -6.95 -9.30
CA ASP A 38 -1.81 -7.76 -10.11
C ASP A 38 -3.22 -7.78 -9.49
N SER A 39 -3.32 -8.01 -8.17
CA SER A 39 -4.61 -8.06 -7.48
C SER A 39 -5.39 -6.74 -7.57
N ILE A 40 -4.72 -5.58 -7.50
CA ILE A 40 -5.40 -4.28 -7.67
C ILE A 40 -5.80 -4.05 -9.15
N LYS A 41 -5.03 -4.55 -10.12
CA LYS A 41 -5.41 -4.48 -11.53
C LYS A 41 -6.65 -5.34 -11.79
N GLU A 42 -6.69 -6.57 -11.29
CA GLU A 42 -7.84 -7.47 -11.39
C GLU A 42 -9.11 -6.90 -10.73
N LYS A 43 -8.94 -6.18 -9.61
CA LYS A 43 -10.06 -5.50 -8.92
C LYS A 43 -10.58 -4.25 -9.66
N GLY A 44 -9.99 -3.89 -10.80
CA GLY A 44 -10.45 -2.76 -11.62
C GLY A 44 -9.89 -1.41 -11.20
N TYR A 45 -8.77 -1.38 -10.46
CA TYR A 45 -8.05 -0.12 -10.19
C TYR A 45 -7.17 0.32 -11.38
N SER A 46 -7.12 -0.44 -12.47
CA SER A 46 -6.40 -0.05 -13.69
C SER A 46 -7.18 0.99 -14.52
N PRO A 47 -6.53 2.06 -15.05
CA PRO A 47 -5.10 2.38 -14.94
C PRO A 47 -4.77 2.99 -13.56
N ILE A 48 -3.60 2.64 -13.00
CA ILE A 48 -3.07 3.16 -11.74
C ILE A 48 -1.56 3.31 -11.84
N ASP A 49 -1.04 4.36 -11.20
CA ASP A 49 0.39 4.61 -11.13
C ASP A 49 1.04 3.74 -10.04
N LEU A 50 1.85 2.77 -10.45
CA LEU A 50 2.49 1.82 -9.54
C LEU A 50 3.57 2.48 -8.67
N ASP A 51 4.21 3.55 -9.15
CA ASP A 51 5.22 4.31 -8.41
C ASP A 51 4.57 4.98 -7.18
N GLN A 52 3.42 5.62 -7.40
CA GLN A 52 2.58 6.17 -6.33
C GLN A 52 2.01 5.11 -5.40
N VAL A 53 1.67 3.93 -5.91
CA VAL A 53 1.23 2.80 -5.05
C VAL A 53 2.38 2.37 -4.13
N GLY A 54 3.62 2.36 -4.62
CA GLY A 54 4.82 2.05 -3.82
C GLY A 54 4.98 3.04 -2.68
N LEU A 55 4.98 4.34 -3.00
CA LEU A 55 5.04 5.43 -2.00
C LEU A 55 3.90 5.34 -0.98
N LEU A 56 2.69 4.99 -1.42
CA LEU A 56 1.54 4.79 -0.53
C LEU A 56 1.79 3.64 0.45
N LEU A 57 2.32 2.51 -0.01
CA LEU A 57 2.66 1.38 0.85
C LEU A 57 3.75 1.76 1.86
N GLU A 58 4.78 2.48 1.43
CA GLU A 58 5.84 2.96 2.33
C GLU A 58 5.31 3.92 3.40
N ASN A 59 4.41 4.83 3.04
CA ASN A 59 3.71 5.68 4.02
C ASN A 59 2.90 4.83 5.01
N LYS A 60 2.15 3.83 4.52
CA LYS A 60 1.40 2.91 5.41
C LYS A 60 2.31 2.05 6.29
N LYS A 61 3.48 1.66 5.79
CA LYS A 61 4.53 1.00 6.57
C LYS A 61 5.04 1.93 7.66
N ALA A 62 5.33 3.19 7.36
CA ALA A 62 5.77 4.16 8.35
C ALA A 62 4.70 4.35 9.44
N GLU A 63 3.42 4.47 9.09
CA GLU A 63 2.31 4.53 10.05
C GLU A 63 2.19 3.25 10.89
N TYR A 64 2.36 2.07 10.28
CA TYR A 64 2.32 0.78 10.96
C TYR A 64 3.49 0.62 11.94
N CYS A 65 4.71 0.95 11.48
CA CYS A 65 5.92 0.92 12.29
C CYS A 65 5.86 1.94 13.42
N ALA A 66 5.39 3.17 13.18
CA ALA A 66 5.20 4.18 14.21
C ALA A 66 4.26 3.69 15.33
N LYS A 67 3.17 3.00 14.97
CA LYS A 67 2.26 2.36 15.94
C LYS A 67 2.85 1.18 16.70
N GLN A 68 3.89 0.54 16.14
CA GLN A 68 4.54 -0.62 16.73
C GLN A 68 5.76 -0.23 17.58
N THR A 69 6.47 0.82 17.17
CA THR A 69 7.69 1.34 17.82
C THR A 69 7.37 2.29 18.98
N CYS A 70 6.16 2.85 19.09
CA CYS A 70 5.76 3.58 20.30
C CYS A 70 5.50 2.69 21.53
N ALA A 71 5.82 1.39 21.44
CA ALA A 71 5.84 0.46 22.57
C ALA A 71 7.22 0.27 23.23
N CYS A 72 8.18 1.21 23.09
CA CYS A 72 9.27 1.45 24.07
C CYS A 72 10.20 2.58 23.61
N SER A 73 10.02 3.77 24.18
CA SER A 73 11.12 4.70 24.45
C SER A 73 10.80 5.31 25.82
N ASN A 74 11.05 4.52 26.85
CA ASN A 74 11.20 4.95 28.25
C ASN A 74 12.69 5.11 28.51
#